data_AF-A0A7G8TDW9-F1
#
_entry.id   AF-A0A7G8TDW9-F1
#
_cell.length_a   1.000
_cell.length_b   1.000
_cell.length_c   1.000
_cell.angle_alpha   90.00
_cell.angle_beta   90.00
_cell.angle_gamma   90.00
#
_symmetry.space_group_name_H-M   'P 1'
#
loop_
_entity.id
_entity.type
_entity.pdbx_description
1 polymer ?
#
loop_
_entity_poly.entity_id
_entity_poly.type
_entity_poly.pdbx_seq_one_letter_code
_entity_poly.pdbx_strand_id
1 'polypeptide(L)'
;MRRKQKEQEEEQAAIKEGMLALLHAEIYRDYGDCERKGYASVDDIKNLEYLYGPYHKLGGNGTGTVLFERVKQMPTEPPQKVTA
;
A
#
# COMPACT_ATOMS: atom_id res chain seq x y z
N MET A 1 -27.98 10.24 24.09
CA MET A 1 -27.67 10.14 22.64
C MET A 1 -26.27 10.65 22.30
N ARG A 2 -25.87 11.87 22.68
CA ARG A 2 -24.53 12.43 22.35
C ARG A 2 -23.33 11.60 22.83
N ARG A 3 -23.41 10.96 24.01
CA ARG A 3 -22.32 10.11 24.54
C ARG A 3 -22.08 8.85 23.69
N LYS A 4 -23.15 8.13 23.35
CA LYS A 4 -23.06 6.93 22.50
C LYS A 4 -22.54 7.27 21.09
N GLN A 5 -22.96 8.41 20.53
CA GLN A 5 -22.45 8.90 19.25
C GLN A 5 -20.94 9.18 19.32
N LYS A 6 -20.49 9.84 20.41
CA LYS A 6 -19.07 10.11 20.62
C LYS A 6 -18.24 8.83 20.78
N GLU A 7 -18.72 7.87 21.57
CA GLU A 7 -18.06 6.56 21.74
C GLU A 7 -17.93 5.82 20.40
N GLN A 8 -18.98 5.86 19.56
CA GLN A 8 -18.94 5.29 18.21
C GLN A 8 -17.96 6.02 17.27
N GLU A 9 -17.85 7.34 17.38
CA GLU A 9 -16.88 8.12 16.59
C GLU A 9 -15.43 7.80 16.99
N GLU A 10 -15.16 7.69 18.29
CA GLU A 10 -13.84 7.30 18.82
C GLU A 10 -13.46 5.88 18.38
N GLU A 11 -14.39 4.92 18.48
CA GLU A 11 -14.18 3.54 18.00
C GLU A 11 -13.91 3.51 16.49
N GLN A 12 -14.70 4.24 15.69
CA GLN A 12 -14.52 4.30 14.25
C GLN A 12 -13.20 4.97 13.86
N ALA A 13 -12.74 5.97 14.62
CA ALA A 13 -11.43 6.59 14.43
C ALA A 13 -10.31 5.59 14.68
N ALA A 14 -10.35 4.86 15.79
CA ALA A 14 -9.36 3.82 16.10
C ALA A 14 -9.32 2.71 15.03
N ILE A 15 -10.47 2.29 14.51
CA ILE A 15 -10.54 1.33 13.40
C ILE A 15 -9.89 1.89 12.14
N LYS A 16 -10.17 3.15 11.78
CA LYS A 16 -9.57 3.80 10.61
C LYS A 16 -8.05 3.90 10.74
N GLU A 17 -7.55 4.28 11.91
CA GLU A 17 -6.11 4.35 12.19
C GLU A 17 -5.44 2.97 12.09
N GLY A 18 -6.07 1.93 12.63
CA GLY A 18 -5.60 0.55 12.52
C GLY A 18 -5.54 0.08 11.06
N MET A 19 -6.61 0.33 10.28
CA MET A 19 -6.64 0.00 8.85
C MET A 19 -5.54 0.76 8.07
N LEU A 20 -5.35 2.05 8.36
CA LEU A 20 -4.31 2.86 7.74
C LEU A 20 -2.91 2.28 8.01
N ALA A 21 -2.63 1.88 9.26
CA ALA A 21 -1.37 1.28 9.64
C ALA A 21 -1.12 -0.07 8.95
N LEU A 22 -2.15 -0.92 8.82
CA LEU A 22 -2.06 -2.20 8.14
C LEU A 22 -1.82 -2.04 6.63
N LEU A 23 -2.57 -1.15 5.98
CA LEU A 23 -2.39 -0.85 4.56
C LEU A 23 -1.00 -0.27 4.28
N HIS A 24 -0.52 0.62 5.16
CA HIS A 24 0.84 1.14 5.09
C HIS A 24 1.88 0.01 5.15
N ALA A 25 1.75 -0.89 6.13
CA ALA A 25 2.68 -2.01 6.29
C ALA A 25 2.66 -2.96 5.07
N GLU A 26 1.49 -3.19 4.49
CA GLU A 26 1.35 -4.05 3.30
C GLU A 26 2.02 -3.42 2.07
N ILE A 27 1.79 -2.12 1.80
CA ILE A 27 2.44 -1.39 0.70
C ILE A 27 3.97 -1.46 0.81
N TYR A 28 4.51 -1.36 2.02
CA TYR A 28 5.96 -1.50 2.25
C TYR A 28 6.48 -2.90 1.98
N ARG A 29 5.71 -3.92 2.35
CA ARG A 29 6.06 -5.32 2.09
C ARG A 29 6.08 -5.59 0.60
N ASP A 30 5.02 -5.22 -0.11
CA ASP A 30 4.90 -5.42 -1.56
C ASP A 30 6.00 -4.67 -2.33
N TYR A 31 6.29 -3.43 -1.92
CA TYR A 31 7.43 -2.69 -2.45
C TYR A 31 8.74 -3.45 -2.23
N GLY A 32 9.01 -3.91 -1.01
CA GLY A 32 10.23 -4.62 -0.69
C GLY A 32 10.36 -5.94 -1.48
N ASP A 33 9.25 -6.63 -1.72
CA ASP A 33 9.23 -7.87 -2.50
C ASP A 33 9.54 -7.59 -3.98
N CYS A 34 8.93 -6.53 -4.54
CA CYS A 34 9.21 -6.07 -5.92
C CYS A 34 10.65 -5.56 -6.08
N GLU A 35 11.14 -4.80 -5.10
CA GLU A 35 12.52 -4.30 -5.08
C GLU A 35 13.53 -5.45 -5.05
N ARG A 36 13.31 -6.48 -4.20
CA ARG A 36 14.22 -7.64 -4.12
C ARG A 36 14.26 -8.46 -5.41
N LYS A 37 13.13 -8.59 -6.12
CA LYS A 37 13.10 -9.32 -7.40
C LYS A 37 13.48 -8.45 -8.62
N GLY A 38 13.50 -7.13 -8.47
CA GLY A 38 13.91 -6.17 -9.50
C GLY A 38 12.87 -5.87 -10.58
N TYR A 39 11.63 -6.32 -10.39
CA TYR A 39 10.51 -6.10 -11.30
C TYR A 39 9.19 -6.14 -10.52
N ALA A 40 8.11 -5.64 -11.12
CA ALA A 40 6.76 -5.72 -10.56
C ALA A 40 5.82 -6.25 -11.64
N SER A 41 5.32 -7.47 -11.46
CA SER A 41 4.35 -8.04 -12.39
C SER A 41 3.07 -7.20 -12.44
N VAL A 42 2.27 -7.40 -13.49
CA VAL A 42 0.95 -6.77 -13.61
C VAL A 42 0.07 -7.04 -12.38
N ASP A 43 0.19 -8.22 -11.78
CA ASP A 43 -0.58 -8.59 -10.59
C ASP A 43 -0.08 -7.86 -9.33
N ASP A 44 1.23 -7.68 -9.17
CA ASP A 44 1.78 -6.88 -8.06
C ASP A 44 1.29 -5.43 -8.14
N ILE A 45 1.33 -4.84 -9.34
CA ILE A 45 0.88 -3.46 -9.58
C ILE A 45 -0.61 -3.32 -9.25
N LYS A 46 -1.45 -4.25 -9.73
CA LYS A 46 -2.89 -4.24 -9.43
C LYS A 46 -3.18 -4.41 -7.94
N ASN A 47 -2.44 -5.28 -7.26
CA ASN A 47 -2.60 -5.45 -5.81
C ASN A 47 -2.28 -4.13 -5.08
N LEU A 48 -1.16 -3.50 -5.43
CA LEU A 48 -0.77 -2.22 -4.87
C LEU A 48 -1.75 -1.10 -5.19
N GLU A 49 -2.34 -1.05 -6.39
CA GLU A 49 -3.41 -0.09 -6.73
C GLU A 49 -4.64 -0.28 -5.85
N TYR A 50 -5.01 -1.54 -5.60
CA TYR A 50 -6.13 -1.89 -4.73
C TYR A 50 -5.89 -1.50 -3.26
N LEU A 51 -4.66 -1.66 -2.76
CA LEU A 51 -4.26 -1.25 -1.41
C LEU A 51 -4.13 0.29 -1.29
N TYR A 52 -3.56 0.93 -2.32
CA TYR A 52 -3.25 2.36 -2.30
C TYR A 52 -4.52 3.22 -2.28
N GLY A 53 -5.57 2.83 -3.01
CA GLY A 53 -6.84 3.56 -3.03
C GLY A 53 -7.43 3.86 -1.63
N PRO A 54 -7.74 2.86 -0.80
CA PRO A 54 -8.22 3.08 0.57
C PRO A 54 -7.16 3.70 1.48
N TYR A 55 -5.88 3.33 1.32
CA TYR A 55 -4.78 3.93 2.09
C TYR A 55 -4.74 5.46 1.93
N HIS A 56 -4.76 5.94 0.68
CA HIS A 56 -4.73 7.36 0.38
C HIS A 56 -5.99 8.07 0.92
N LYS A 57 -7.17 7.47 0.75
CA LYS A 57 -8.44 8.02 1.28
C LYS A 57 -8.49 8.12 2.80
N LEU A 58 -7.79 7.23 3.51
CA LEU A 58 -7.69 7.25 4.97
C LEU A 58 -6.64 8.24 5.50
N GLY A 59 -5.97 9.01 4.64
CA GLY A 59 -4.94 9.98 5.04
C GLY A 59 -3.52 9.40 5.00
N GLY A 60 -3.25 8.47 4.08
CA GLY A 60 -1.93 7.96 3.79
C GLY A 60 -0.85 9.04 3.67
N ASN A 61 0.35 8.74 4.14
CA ASN A 61 1.49 9.65 4.13
C ASN A 61 2.20 9.69 2.76
N GLY A 62 3.07 10.68 2.60
CA GLY A 62 3.85 10.86 1.37
C GLY A 62 4.78 9.67 1.07
N THR A 63 5.30 8.99 2.09
CA THR A 63 6.25 7.88 1.89
C THR A 63 5.58 6.66 1.26
N GLY A 64 4.39 6.26 1.73
CA GLY A 64 3.63 5.17 1.11
C GLY A 64 3.26 5.46 -0.34
N THR A 65 2.93 6.72 -0.64
CA THR A 65 2.68 7.18 -2.03
C THR A 65 3.93 7.07 -2.90
N VAL A 66 5.10 7.48 -2.39
CA VAL A 66 6.37 7.36 -3.11
C VAL A 66 6.69 5.89 -3.42
N LEU A 67 6.49 4.98 -2.47
CA LEU A 67 6.75 3.55 -2.70
C LEU A 67 5.81 2.96 -3.76
N PHE A 68 4.52 3.28 -3.69
CA PHE A 68 3.54 2.90 -4.70
C PHE A 68 3.95 3.36 -6.11
N GLU A 69 4.31 4.63 -6.28
CA GLU A 69 4.73 5.18 -7.57
C GLU A 69 6.03 4.55 -8.08
N ARG A 70 6.98 4.22 -7.17
CA ARG A 70 8.20 3.49 -7.55
C ARG A 70 7.90 2.12 -8.12
N VAL A 71 6.98 1.37 -7.52
CA VAL A 71 6.60 0.04 -8.04
C VAL A 71 5.99 0.16 -9.44
N LYS A 72 5.14 1.17 -9.67
CA LYS A 72 4.56 1.42 -11.00
C LYS A 72 5.58 1.76 -12.10
N GLN A 73 6.78 2.18 -11.72
CA GLN A 73 7.88 2.49 -12.63
C GLN A 73 8.84 1.31 -12.82
N MET A 74 8.66 0.19 -12.10
CA MET A 74 9.49 -1.00 -12.26
C MET A 74 9.20 -1.71 -13.59
N PRO A 75 10.17 -2.47 -14.13
CA PRO A 75 9.90 -3.40 -15.24
C PRO A 75 8.78 -4.37 -14.89
N THR A 76 7.98 -4.79 -15.88
CA THR A 76 6.85 -5.70 -15.66
C THR A 76 7.19 -7.18 -15.76
N GLU A 77 8.41 -7.48 -16.19
CA GLU A 77 8.91 -8.83 -16.40
C GLU A 77 10.27 -9.01 -15.72
N PRO A 78 10.63 -10.24 -15.33
CA PRO A 78 11.95 -10.52 -14.77
C PRO A 78 13.06 -10.07 -15.73
N PRO A 79 14.18 -9.54 -15.19
CA PRO A 79 15.33 -9.23 -16.02
C PRO A 79 15.80 -10.49 -16.77
N GLN A 80 15.90 -10.40 -18.09
CA GLN A 80 16.38 -11.50 -18.92
C GLN A 80 17.82 -11.81 -18.51
N LYS A 81 18.08 -13.06 -18.08
CA LYS A 81 19.46 -13.50 -17.83
C LYS A 81 20.17 -13.51 -19.17
N VAL A 82 21.12 -12.61 -19.36
CA VAL A 82 22.02 -12.65 -20.51
C VAL A 82 22.83 -13.94 -20.39
N THR A 83 22.46 -14.97 -21.14
CA THR A 83 23.29 -16.17 -21.29
C THR A 83 24.47 -15.78 -22.15
N ALA A 84 25.63 -15.62 -21.50
CA ALA A 84 26.93 -15.53 -22.18
C ALA A 84 27.38 -16.91 -22.68
#